data_AF-A0A9E5TPC0-F1
#
_entry.id   AF-A0A9E5TPC0-F1
#
_cell.length_a   1.000
_cell.length_b   1.000
_cell.length_c   1.000
_cell.angle_alpha   90.00
_cell.angle_beta   90.00
_cell.angle_gamma   90.00
#
_symmetry.space_group_name_H-M   'P 1'
#
loop_
_entity.id
_entity.type
_entity.pdbx_description
1 polymer ?
#
loop_
_entity_poly.entity_id
_entity_poly.type
_entity_poly.pdbx_seq_one_letter_code
_entity_poly.pdbx_strand_id
1 'polypeptide(L)'
;MPRAVVILFILALGFFPFPSRAETPDYLGSETPRTPYDRKYRRVEAYLVSIQQIKTVSYNPSFSIQESKVRHYLKRARRFRFEKEDLLSSGIEGDYWQLPEETERVRSGDCEDLAIWLYYHLLDEGFRNIRFTLGFAGAEDKAVHAWVTWYDRGKTYILDPSRKEGIYNSTQLGAITYQPWYSYYFDRRWSHR
;
A
#
# COMPACT_ATOMS: atom_id res chain seq x y z
N MET A 1 -37.15 -48.60 -33.04
CA MET A 1 -37.26 -47.22 -32.53
C MET A 1 -36.40 -47.10 -31.28
N PRO A 2 -35.28 -46.35 -31.29
CA PRO A 2 -34.47 -46.19 -30.08
C PRO A 2 -35.04 -45.07 -29.20
N ARG A 3 -35.11 -45.31 -27.89
CA ARG A 3 -35.48 -44.30 -26.89
C ARG A 3 -34.26 -43.42 -26.60
N ALA A 4 -34.40 -42.12 -26.80
CA ALA A 4 -33.39 -41.14 -26.45
C ALA A 4 -33.26 -41.05 -24.91
N VAL A 5 -32.04 -41.21 -24.40
CA VAL A 5 -31.68 -40.92 -23.02
C VAL A 5 -31.29 -39.45 -22.97
N VAL A 6 -32.09 -38.64 -22.27
CA VAL A 6 -31.75 -37.24 -21.98
C VAL A 6 -30.85 -37.23 -20.74
N ILE A 7 -29.55 -36.98 -20.95
CA ILE A 7 -28.60 -36.76 -19.86
C ILE A 7 -28.70 -35.30 -19.45
N LEU A 8 -29.28 -35.05 -18.27
CA LEU A 8 -29.35 -33.73 -17.65
C LEU A 8 -27.98 -33.41 -17.03
N PHE A 9 -27.20 -32.54 -17.68
CA PHE A 9 -26.01 -31.95 -17.06
C PHE A 9 -26.45 -30.88 -16.05
N ILE A 10 -26.42 -31.24 -14.77
CA ILE A 10 -26.48 -30.25 -13.69
C ILE A 10 -25.10 -29.57 -13.67
N LEU A 11 -25.02 -28.36 -14.24
CA LEU A 11 -23.92 -27.43 -14.00
C LEU A 11 -23.97 -27.06 -12.52
N ALA A 12 -23.24 -27.81 -11.70
CA ALA A 12 -22.87 -27.37 -10.37
C ALA A 12 -22.02 -26.11 -10.54
N LEU A 13 -22.65 -24.94 -10.42
CA LEU A 13 -21.97 -23.69 -10.17
C LEU A 13 -21.18 -23.88 -8.89
N GLY A 14 -19.91 -24.23 -9.05
CA GLY A 14 -18.96 -24.32 -7.96
C GLY A 14 -18.98 -22.98 -7.24
N PHE A 15 -19.56 -22.98 -6.04
CA PHE A 15 -19.29 -21.99 -5.04
C PHE A 15 -17.80 -22.12 -4.76
N PHE A 16 -16.97 -21.38 -5.49
CA PHE A 16 -15.60 -21.16 -5.05
C PHE A 16 -15.75 -20.38 -3.75
N PRO A 17 -15.41 -20.96 -2.58
CA PRO A 17 -15.32 -20.16 -1.39
C PRO A 17 -14.34 -19.04 -1.73
N PHE A 18 -14.79 -17.79 -1.64
CA PHE A 18 -13.88 -16.66 -1.49
C PHE A 18 -12.82 -17.11 -0.49
N PRO A 19 -11.52 -16.91 -0.76
CA PRO A 19 -10.48 -17.27 0.19
C PRO A 19 -10.91 -16.72 1.55
N SER A 20 -11.25 -17.64 2.46
CA SER A 20 -11.69 -17.34 3.80
C SER A 20 -10.66 -16.42 4.39
N ARG A 21 -11.08 -15.19 4.72
CA ARG A 21 -10.36 -14.14 5.44
C ARG A 21 -9.03 -14.67 5.96
N ALA A 22 -7.99 -14.60 5.12
CA ALA A 22 -6.70 -15.15 5.47
C ALA A 22 -6.23 -14.36 6.68
N GLU A 23 -6.27 -14.99 7.85
CA GLU A 23 -5.58 -14.54 9.05
C GLU A 23 -4.08 -14.59 8.74
N THR A 24 -3.58 -13.57 8.05
CA THR A 24 -2.14 -13.36 7.93
C THR A 24 -1.70 -12.55 9.14
N PRO A 25 -0.85 -13.12 10.01
CA PRO A 25 -0.35 -12.42 11.18
C PRO A 25 0.48 -11.23 10.71
N ASP A 26 0.30 -10.13 11.44
CA ASP A 26 0.95 -8.82 11.30
C ASP A 26 0.15 -7.72 10.56
N TYR A 27 -1.18 -7.86 10.46
CA TYR A 27 -2.08 -6.70 10.48
C TYR A 27 -2.26 -6.20 11.94
N LEU A 28 -1.22 -5.67 12.59
CA LEU A 28 -1.24 -5.22 14.01
C LEU A 28 -2.22 -4.07 14.32
N GLY A 29 -3.04 -3.68 13.35
CA GLY A 29 -4.04 -2.64 13.52
C GLY A 29 -5.47 -3.17 13.53
N SER A 30 -6.32 -2.52 14.31
CA SER A 30 -7.77 -2.69 14.23
C SER A 30 -8.33 -1.74 13.18
N GLU A 31 -9.25 -2.22 12.35
CA GLU A 31 -9.96 -1.34 11.41
C GLU A 31 -10.67 -0.23 12.21
N THR A 32 -10.56 1.00 11.72
CA THR A 32 -11.11 2.19 12.38
C THR A 32 -11.91 3.01 11.38
N PRO A 33 -13.03 3.65 11.77
CA PRO A 33 -13.80 4.47 10.84
C PRO A 33 -13.09 5.79 10.48
N ARG A 34 -12.09 6.21 11.26
CA ARG A 34 -11.40 7.49 11.05
C ARG A 34 -9.95 7.49 11.55
N THR A 35 -9.16 8.39 10.98
CA THR A 35 -7.83 8.75 11.50
C THR A 35 -7.66 10.29 11.55
N PRO A 36 -6.64 10.80 12.27
CA PRO A 36 -6.29 12.22 12.21
C PRO A 36 -5.83 12.73 10.83
N TYR A 37 -5.49 11.84 9.89
CA TYR A 37 -4.92 12.19 8.58
C TYR A 37 -5.93 12.10 7.44
N ASP A 38 -7.19 11.75 7.73
CA ASP A 38 -8.22 11.56 6.71
C ASP A 38 -8.42 12.81 5.82
N ARG A 39 -8.25 14.02 6.38
CA ARG A 39 -8.33 15.26 5.58
C ARG A 39 -7.23 15.33 4.52
N LYS A 40 -6.00 14.91 4.84
CA LYS A 40 -4.87 14.90 3.92
C LYS A 40 -5.00 13.76 2.90
N TYR A 41 -5.35 12.57 3.39
CA TYR A 41 -5.47 11.38 2.54
C TYR A 41 -6.68 11.40 1.59
N ARG A 42 -7.72 12.19 1.87
CA ARG A 42 -8.97 12.25 1.07
C ARG A 42 -8.75 12.33 -0.44
N ARG A 43 -7.79 13.14 -0.89
CA ARG A 43 -7.53 13.31 -2.32
C ARG A 43 -6.90 12.05 -2.92
N VAL A 44 -5.96 11.44 -2.20
CA VAL A 44 -5.33 10.17 -2.59
C VAL A 44 -6.38 9.06 -2.61
N GLU A 45 -7.25 8.99 -1.59
CA GLU A 45 -8.38 8.04 -1.53
C GLU A 45 -9.28 8.17 -2.77
N ALA A 46 -9.76 9.37 -3.07
CA ALA A 46 -10.63 9.61 -4.22
C ALA A 46 -9.96 9.22 -5.55
N TYR A 47 -8.67 9.54 -5.70
CA TYR A 47 -7.88 9.15 -6.86
C TYR A 47 -7.76 7.63 -6.99
N LEU A 48 -7.35 6.94 -5.93
CA LEU A 48 -7.17 5.48 -5.93
C LEU A 48 -8.49 4.72 -6.14
N VAL A 49 -9.59 5.18 -5.56
CA VAL A 49 -10.92 4.58 -5.77
C VAL A 49 -11.37 4.74 -7.23
N SER A 50 -11.08 5.89 -7.86
CA SER A 50 -11.47 6.14 -9.26
C SER A 50 -10.78 5.19 -10.26
N ILE A 51 -9.54 4.80 -9.99
CA ILE A 51 -8.75 3.94 -10.88
C ILE A 51 -8.87 2.45 -10.53
N GLN A 52 -9.25 2.10 -9.30
CA GLN A 52 -9.47 0.71 -8.88
C GLN A 52 -10.57 0.01 -9.68
N GLN A 53 -11.63 0.74 -10.01
CA GLN A 53 -12.80 0.21 -10.72
C GLN A 53 -12.47 -0.29 -12.14
N ILE A 54 -11.29 0.07 -12.66
CA ILE A 54 -10.85 -0.26 -14.03
C ILE A 54 -10.10 -1.60 -14.09
N LYS A 55 -9.54 -2.09 -12.97
CA LYS A 55 -8.54 -3.19 -12.97
C LYS A 55 -8.89 -4.34 -12.01
N THR A 56 -10.00 -5.02 -12.27
CA THR A 56 -10.40 -6.27 -11.59
C THR A 56 -9.94 -7.52 -12.35
N VAL A 57 -8.62 -7.73 -12.43
CA VAL A 57 -8.06 -9.05 -12.80
C VAL A 57 -7.33 -9.62 -11.60
N SER A 58 -7.81 -10.78 -11.12
CA SER A 58 -7.21 -11.51 -10.00
C SER A 58 -5.92 -12.20 -10.47
N TYR A 59 -4.79 -11.52 -10.33
CA TYR A 59 -3.46 -12.09 -10.52
C TYR A 59 -2.72 -12.08 -9.19
N ASN A 60 -2.30 -13.28 -8.71
CA ASN A 60 -1.47 -13.42 -7.52
C ASN A 60 -0.11 -14.03 -7.93
N PRO A 61 0.90 -13.20 -8.25
CA PRO A 61 2.19 -13.69 -8.71
C PRO A 61 2.97 -14.41 -7.60
N SER A 62 3.94 -15.24 -7.98
CA SER A 62 4.87 -15.85 -7.02
C SER A 62 5.66 -14.77 -6.25
N PHE A 63 6.16 -15.11 -5.06
CA PHE A 63 6.92 -14.18 -4.22
C PHE A 63 8.12 -13.54 -4.93
N SER A 64 8.89 -14.32 -5.72
CA SER A 64 10.05 -13.77 -6.44
C SER A 64 9.66 -12.73 -7.47
N ILE A 65 8.49 -12.88 -8.12
CA ILE A 65 7.95 -11.89 -9.05
C ILE A 65 7.52 -10.64 -8.27
N GLN A 66 6.78 -10.81 -7.16
CA GLN A 66 6.39 -9.70 -6.30
C GLN A 66 7.62 -8.93 -5.77
N GLU A 67 8.61 -9.63 -5.23
CA GLU A 67 9.84 -9.04 -4.72
C GLU A 67 10.59 -8.27 -5.81
N SER A 68 10.69 -8.81 -7.02
CA SER A 68 11.32 -8.14 -8.16
C SER A 68 10.61 -6.82 -8.50
N LYS A 69 9.27 -6.83 -8.52
CA LYS A 69 8.45 -5.63 -8.74
C LYS A 69 8.62 -4.62 -7.61
N VAL A 70 8.57 -5.05 -6.36
CA VAL A 70 8.83 -4.19 -5.19
C VAL A 70 10.20 -3.55 -5.29
N ARG A 71 11.26 -4.31 -5.57
CA ARG A 71 12.62 -3.78 -5.74
C ARG A 71 12.70 -2.77 -6.89
N HIS A 72 12.02 -3.05 -8.01
CA HIS A 72 11.97 -2.15 -9.16
C HIS A 72 11.35 -0.79 -8.78
N TYR A 73 10.15 -0.79 -8.23
CA TYR A 73 9.45 0.46 -7.88
C TYR A 73 10.09 1.20 -6.72
N LEU A 74 10.57 0.49 -5.70
CA LEU A 74 11.30 1.11 -4.59
C LEU A 74 12.57 1.81 -5.09
N LYS A 75 13.34 1.16 -5.99
CA LYS A 75 14.53 1.77 -6.61
C LYS A 75 14.17 2.98 -7.47
N ARG A 76 13.01 2.97 -8.14
CA ARG A 76 12.54 4.10 -8.96
C ARG A 76 12.12 5.28 -8.10
N ALA A 77 11.30 5.06 -7.07
CA ALA A 77 10.89 6.11 -6.13
C ALA A 77 12.10 6.82 -5.49
N ARG A 78 13.12 6.05 -5.09
CA ARG A 78 14.37 6.58 -4.51
C ARG A 78 15.21 7.46 -5.45
N ARG A 79 14.91 7.48 -6.75
CA ARG A 79 15.58 8.37 -7.72
C ARG A 79 14.93 9.75 -7.78
N PHE A 80 13.78 9.93 -7.14
CA PHE A 80 13.16 11.23 -6.99
C PHE A 80 13.90 12.00 -5.89
N ARG A 81 13.97 13.33 -6.05
CA ARG A 81 14.63 14.20 -5.08
C ARG A 81 13.77 14.29 -3.84
N PHE A 82 14.32 13.98 -2.67
CA PHE A 82 13.64 14.20 -1.41
C PHE A 82 13.59 15.72 -1.13
N GLU A 83 12.40 16.28 -1.05
CA GLU A 83 12.16 17.69 -0.75
C GLU A 83 11.11 17.79 0.33
N LYS A 84 11.48 18.30 1.51
CA LYS A 84 10.48 18.68 2.49
C LYS A 84 9.72 19.88 1.93
N GLU A 85 8.39 19.84 1.97
CA GLU A 85 7.62 21.04 1.71
C GLU A 85 8.02 22.11 2.74
N ASP A 86 8.66 23.18 2.28
CA ASP A 86 8.76 24.39 3.07
C ASP A 86 7.33 24.94 3.15
N LEU A 87 6.68 24.72 4.30
CA LEU A 87 5.30 25.14 4.62
C LEU A 87 5.04 26.65 4.37
N LEU A 88 6.07 27.42 4.05
CA LEU A 88 6.07 28.86 3.79
C LEU A 88 6.17 29.24 2.29
N SER A 89 6.60 28.35 1.40
CA SER A 89 6.94 28.71 0.00
C SER A 89 5.85 28.37 -1.02
N SER A 90 4.91 27.48 -0.70
CA SER A 90 3.93 26.97 -1.67
C SER A 90 2.59 27.72 -1.69
N GLY A 91 2.34 28.64 -0.74
CA GLY A 91 1.04 29.33 -0.61
C GLY A 91 -0.15 28.42 -0.29
N ILE A 92 0.10 27.13 -0.04
CA ILE A 92 -0.88 26.13 0.40
C ILE A 92 -0.80 26.07 1.92
N GLU A 93 -1.89 26.40 2.61
CA GLU A 93 -1.99 26.20 4.05
C GLU A 93 -2.01 24.70 4.38
N GLY A 94 -0.84 24.20 4.77
CA GLY A 94 -0.64 22.84 5.25
C GLY A 94 0.02 21.91 4.24
N ASP A 95 0.70 20.92 4.81
CA ASP A 95 1.34 19.78 4.15
C ASP A 95 0.41 19.13 3.09
N TYR A 96 0.84 19.23 1.82
CA TYR A 96 0.12 18.84 0.61
C TYR A 96 0.63 17.50 0.08
N TRP A 97 -0.27 16.51 0.08
CA TRP A 97 0.07 15.15 -0.37
C TRP A 97 -0.13 15.04 -1.88
N GLN A 98 0.97 14.87 -2.61
CA GLN A 98 0.97 14.73 -4.06
C GLN A 98 0.29 13.43 -4.50
N LEU A 99 -0.42 13.52 -5.63
CA LEU A 99 -0.86 12.35 -6.37
C LEU A 99 0.33 11.69 -7.11
N PRO A 100 0.25 10.40 -7.45
CA PRO A 100 1.35 9.70 -8.13
C PRO A 100 1.83 10.39 -9.42
N GLU A 101 0.93 10.94 -10.24
CA GLU A 101 1.31 11.67 -11.45
C GLU A 101 2.01 13.00 -11.16
N GLU A 102 1.68 13.64 -10.05
CA GLU A 102 2.32 14.88 -9.63
C GLU A 102 3.76 14.61 -9.22
N THR A 103 3.98 13.61 -8.36
CA THR A 103 5.32 13.16 -7.96
C THR A 103 6.14 12.70 -9.17
N GLU A 104 5.54 11.97 -10.12
CA GLU A 104 6.24 11.55 -11.34
C GLU A 104 6.64 12.75 -12.22
N ARG A 105 5.77 13.78 -12.31
CA ARG A 105 6.00 14.99 -13.11
C ARG A 105 7.11 15.85 -12.52
N VAL A 106 7.09 16.12 -11.21
CA VAL A 106 8.11 16.97 -10.57
C VAL A 106 9.38 16.20 -10.21
N ARG A 107 9.30 14.87 -10.15
CA ARG A 107 10.38 13.95 -9.74
C ARG A 107 10.95 14.31 -8.36
N SER A 108 10.09 14.80 -7.46
CA SER A 108 10.42 15.16 -6.09
C SER A 108 9.19 15.08 -5.17
N GLY A 109 9.45 15.03 -3.86
CA GLY A 109 8.45 14.98 -2.80
C GLY A 109 9.09 14.56 -1.47
N ASP A 110 8.34 14.62 -0.38
CA ASP A 110 8.76 14.14 0.93
C ASP A 110 8.28 12.70 1.21
N CYS A 111 8.10 12.31 2.47
CA CYS A 111 7.96 10.90 2.81
C CYS A 111 6.62 10.32 2.34
N GLU A 112 5.54 11.08 2.47
CA GLU A 112 4.20 10.75 2.01
C GLU A 112 4.12 10.68 0.49
N ASP A 113 4.68 11.65 -0.23
CA ASP A 113 4.61 11.73 -1.69
C ASP A 113 5.26 10.50 -2.32
N LEU A 114 6.47 10.17 -1.85
CA LEU A 114 7.21 9.02 -2.34
C LEU A 114 6.53 7.70 -1.95
N ALA A 115 5.91 7.63 -0.75
CA ALA A 115 5.17 6.47 -0.30
C ALA A 115 3.84 6.29 -1.05
N ILE A 116 3.11 7.36 -1.36
CA ILE A 116 1.88 7.36 -2.17
C ILE A 116 2.20 6.89 -3.59
N TRP A 117 3.26 7.44 -4.19
CA TRP A 117 3.72 7.00 -5.51
C TRP A 117 4.03 5.50 -5.52
N LEU A 118 4.81 5.02 -4.54
CA LEU A 118 5.16 3.59 -4.44
C LEU A 118 3.90 2.73 -4.24
N TYR A 119 3.01 3.16 -3.34
CA TYR A 119 1.77 2.47 -3.03
C TYR A 119 0.90 2.30 -4.27
N TYR A 120 0.69 3.38 -5.03
CA TYR A 120 -0.06 3.36 -6.28
C TYR A 120 0.51 2.36 -7.29
N HIS A 121 1.81 2.42 -7.59
CA HIS A 121 2.41 1.54 -8.60
C HIS A 121 2.37 0.06 -8.18
N LEU A 122 2.52 -0.24 -6.89
CA LEU A 122 2.35 -1.61 -6.42
C LEU A 122 0.89 -2.07 -6.51
N LEU A 123 -0.08 -1.21 -6.19
CA LEU A 123 -1.50 -1.51 -6.42
C LEU A 123 -1.77 -1.80 -7.92
N ASP A 124 -1.14 -1.03 -8.80
CA ASP A 124 -1.27 -1.15 -10.26
C ASP A 124 -0.71 -2.48 -10.80
N GLU A 125 0.37 -2.96 -10.18
CA GLU A 125 0.97 -4.29 -10.44
C GLU A 125 0.17 -5.44 -9.81
N GLY A 126 -0.99 -5.16 -9.21
CA GLY A 126 -1.89 -6.17 -8.68
C GLY A 126 -1.67 -6.52 -7.21
N PHE A 127 -0.81 -5.80 -6.48
CA PHE A 127 -0.63 -6.06 -5.06
C PHE A 127 -1.91 -5.73 -4.29
N ARG A 128 -2.33 -6.64 -3.39
CA ARG A 128 -3.52 -6.48 -2.54
C ARG A 128 -3.20 -6.61 -1.04
N ASN A 129 -1.99 -7.05 -0.76
CA ASN A 129 -1.40 -7.28 0.55
C ASN A 129 -0.45 -6.14 0.94
N ILE A 130 -0.78 -4.90 0.58
CA ILE A 130 0.02 -3.72 0.87
C ILE A 130 -0.83 -2.64 1.55
N ARG A 131 -0.21 -1.77 2.34
CA ARG A 131 -0.86 -0.60 2.91
C ARG A 131 0.05 0.62 2.89
N PHE A 132 -0.53 1.78 2.60
CA PHE A 132 0.11 3.06 2.87
C PHE A 132 0.07 3.30 4.38
N THR A 133 1.22 3.51 5.02
CA THR A 133 1.37 3.47 6.48
C THR A 133 2.01 4.75 6.99
N LEU A 134 1.49 5.24 8.12
CA LEU A 134 1.97 6.41 8.85
C LEU A 134 2.37 6.00 10.26
N GLY A 135 3.41 6.63 10.78
CA GLY A 135 3.84 6.46 12.16
C GLY A 135 5.22 7.03 12.41
N PHE A 136 5.98 6.44 13.32
CA PHE A 136 7.36 6.83 13.57
C PHE A 136 8.36 5.89 12.90
N ALA A 137 9.51 6.43 12.49
CA ALA A 137 10.60 5.68 11.90
C ALA A 137 11.94 6.05 12.53
N GLY A 138 12.25 5.47 13.70
CA GLY A 138 13.47 5.72 14.47
C GLY A 138 13.22 6.40 15.81
N ALA A 139 14.19 6.26 16.73
CA ALA A 139 14.02 6.64 18.14
C ALA A 139 14.03 8.16 18.41
N GLU A 140 14.66 8.96 17.56
CA GLU A 140 14.79 10.42 17.75
C GLU A 140 13.87 11.24 16.83
N ASP A 141 13.12 10.58 15.94
CA ASP A 141 12.27 11.31 15.02
C ASP A 141 10.97 11.76 15.68
N LYS A 142 10.73 13.07 15.66
CA LYS A 142 9.52 13.69 16.21
C LYS A 142 8.46 13.93 15.15
N ALA A 143 8.81 13.78 13.87
CA ALA A 143 7.89 13.96 12.77
C ALA A 143 7.19 12.65 12.40
N VAL A 144 5.96 12.77 11.94
CA VAL A 144 5.24 11.67 11.29
C VAL A 144 6.01 11.26 10.06
N HIS A 145 6.16 9.96 9.86
CA HIS A 145 6.80 9.37 8.69
C HIS A 145 5.81 8.51 7.92
N ALA A 146 5.97 8.45 6.60
CA ALA A 146 5.15 7.62 5.72
C ALA A 146 5.98 6.57 4.96
N TRP A 147 5.41 5.38 4.80
CA TRP A 147 6.02 4.26 4.07
C TRP A 147 4.94 3.29 3.55
N VAL A 148 5.35 2.27 2.80
CA VAL A 148 4.46 1.16 2.41
C VAL A 148 4.81 -0.08 3.20
N THR A 149 3.80 -0.74 3.78
CA THR A 149 3.95 -2.08 4.36
C THR A 149 3.47 -3.12 3.37
N TRP A 150 4.25 -4.18 3.16
CA TRP A 150 3.89 -5.32 2.32
C TRP A 150 3.85 -6.60 3.16
N TYR A 151 2.72 -7.31 3.09
CA TYR A 151 2.46 -8.51 3.87
C TYR A 151 2.56 -9.74 2.98
N ASP A 152 3.58 -10.56 3.17
CA ASP A 152 3.70 -11.79 2.39
C ASP A 152 4.16 -12.95 3.26
N ARG A 153 3.55 -14.12 3.08
CA ARG A 153 3.90 -15.37 3.78
C ARG A 153 4.05 -15.22 5.30
N GLY A 154 3.11 -14.49 5.91
CA GLY A 154 3.08 -14.27 7.36
C GLY A 154 4.19 -13.35 7.89
N LYS A 155 4.77 -12.53 7.01
CA LYS A 155 5.81 -11.56 7.33
C LYS A 155 5.40 -10.17 6.84
N THR A 156 5.74 -9.16 7.63
CA THR A 156 5.64 -7.76 7.20
C THR A 156 6.97 -7.26 6.72
N TYR A 157 6.93 -6.60 5.58
CA TYR A 157 8.06 -5.93 4.97
C TYR A 157 7.81 -4.43 4.96
N ILE A 158 8.80 -3.66 5.41
CA ILE A 158 8.83 -2.20 5.36
C ILE A 158 9.48 -1.79 4.03
N LEU A 159 8.74 -1.00 3.26
CA LEU A 159 9.16 -0.42 1.98
C LEU A 159 9.19 1.10 2.15
N ASP A 160 10.35 1.64 2.50
CA ASP A 160 10.55 3.07 2.74
C ASP A 160 11.34 3.71 1.60
N PRO A 161 10.68 4.44 0.69
CA PRO A 161 11.35 5.07 -0.45
C PRO A 161 12.18 6.31 -0.07
N SER A 162 12.07 6.82 1.17
CA SER A 162 12.65 8.10 1.59
C SER A 162 13.85 7.96 2.53
N ARG A 163 13.97 6.88 3.31
CA ARG A 163 15.07 6.69 4.27
C ARG A 163 16.01 5.54 3.95
N LYS A 164 15.48 4.36 3.58
CA LYS A 164 16.26 3.11 3.61
C LYS A 164 16.34 2.36 2.29
N GLU A 165 17.46 1.69 2.07
CA GLU A 165 17.68 0.89 0.87
C GLU A 165 17.14 -0.53 1.00
N GLY A 166 16.12 -0.83 0.20
CA GLY A 166 15.66 -2.21 0.01
C GLY A 166 14.49 -2.59 0.91
N ILE A 167 14.30 -3.90 1.04
CA ILE A 167 13.13 -4.53 1.65
C ILE A 167 13.55 -5.07 3.01
N TYR A 168 12.90 -4.60 4.08
CA TYR A 168 13.24 -5.02 5.44
C TYR A 168 12.09 -5.77 6.07
N ASN A 169 12.34 -6.94 6.63
CA ASN A 169 11.33 -7.55 7.50
C ASN A 169 11.20 -6.72 8.79
N SER A 170 9.97 -6.49 9.27
CA SER A 170 9.71 -5.75 10.52
C SER A 170 10.52 -6.29 11.71
N THR A 171 10.73 -7.61 11.79
CA THR A 171 11.52 -8.28 12.83
C THR A 171 13.04 -8.06 12.72
N GLN A 172 13.56 -7.69 11.53
CA GLN A 172 14.99 -7.53 11.29
C GLN A 172 15.53 -6.15 11.67
N LEU A 173 14.67 -5.20 12.03
CA LEU A 173 15.02 -3.78 12.07
C LEU A 173 15.75 -3.29 13.33
N GLY A 174 15.88 -4.11 14.38
CA GLY A 174 16.63 -3.73 15.60
C GLY A 174 16.19 -2.38 16.17
N ALA A 175 17.09 -1.63 16.82
CA ALA A 175 16.82 -0.33 17.49
C ALA A 175 16.27 0.80 16.59
N ILE A 176 16.06 0.58 15.29
CA ILE A 176 15.33 1.51 14.40
C ILE A 176 13.89 1.01 14.30
N THR A 177 13.08 1.37 15.28
CA THR A 177 11.68 0.94 15.38
C THR A 177 10.84 1.73 14.38
N TYR A 178 10.39 1.09 13.30
CA TYR A 178 9.22 1.57 12.58
C TYR A 178 8.01 1.22 13.44
N GLN A 179 7.34 2.25 13.95
CA GLN A 179 6.15 2.10 14.78
C GLN A 179 4.95 2.61 13.99
N PRO A 180 4.18 1.74 13.32
CA PRO A 180 2.97 2.15 12.63
C PRO A 180 1.96 2.69 13.63
N TRP A 181 1.23 3.72 13.23
CA TRP A 181 0.10 4.29 13.98
C TRP A 181 -1.20 4.14 13.23
N TYR A 182 -1.16 4.43 11.93
CA TYR A 182 -2.29 4.30 11.03
C TYR A 182 -1.85 3.72 9.71
N SER A 183 -2.74 2.98 9.04
CA SER A 183 -2.49 2.62 7.65
C SER A 183 -3.77 2.52 6.85
N TYR A 184 -3.64 2.62 5.54
CA TYR A 184 -4.74 2.73 4.58
C TYR A 184 -4.64 1.66 3.51
N TYR A 185 -5.80 1.18 3.09
CA TYR A 185 -5.99 0.37 1.91
C TYR A 185 -7.21 0.86 1.14
N PHE A 186 -6.98 1.61 0.05
CA PHE A 186 -8.02 2.38 -0.63
C PHE A 186 -8.83 3.23 0.38
N ASP A 187 -10.12 2.96 0.53
CA ASP A 187 -11.06 3.66 1.42
C ASP A 187 -11.06 3.15 2.87
N ARG A 188 -10.38 2.03 3.13
CA ARG A 188 -10.30 1.38 4.44
C ARG A 188 -9.05 1.83 5.20
N ARG A 189 -9.16 1.85 6.53
CA ARG A 189 -8.09 2.35 7.41
C ARG A 189 -8.00 1.58 8.72
N TRP A 190 -6.80 1.53 9.28
CA TRP A 190 -6.47 0.81 10.51
C TRP A 190 -5.72 1.70 11.47
N SER A 191 -5.93 1.50 12.77
CA SER A 191 -5.12 2.06 13.86
C SER A 191 -4.30 0.94 14.49
N HIS A 192 -3.00 1.19 14.66
CA HIS A 192 -2.00 0.27 15.23
C HIS A 192 -1.64 0.79 16.62
N ARG A 193 -1.70 -0.08 17.63
CA ARG A 193 -1.43 0.25 19.03
C ARG A 193 0.01 -0.05 19.41
#